data_AF-A0A662GP53-F1
#
_entry.id   AF-A0A662GP53-F1
#
_cell.length_a   1.000
_cell.length_b   1.000
_cell.length_c   1.000
_cell.angle_alpha   90.00
_cell.angle_beta   90.00
_cell.angle_gamma   90.00
#
_symmetry.space_group_name_H-M   'P 1'
#
loop_
_entity.id
_entity.type
_entity.pdbx_description
1 polymer ?
#
loop_
_entity_poly.entity_id
_entity_poly.type
_entity_poly.pdbx_seq_one_letter_code
_entity_poly.pdbx_strand_id
1 'polypeptide(L)'
;MLVYITPPQAKIVGVLGARVTSLESMNGKILVGTCTTANYGALDAGPVDAGWKDILVFSQDILFSSPPPAQFFVPGWMVGGFTWGGIPLLGYRDPKLIVSASKPNKLNIYEYEIAFPASEAEKDEVSIHEGKNIVDLSSHKSIVSFKLGEADQKLKAKILLT
;
A
#
# COMPACT_ATOMS: atom_id res chain seq x y z
N MET A 1 -19.06 0.35 31.23
CA MET A 1 -18.26 -0.33 30.19
C MET A 1 -18.79 0.15 28.86
N LEU A 2 -18.05 0.98 28.14
CA LEU A 2 -18.44 1.47 26.82
C LEU A 2 -17.85 0.50 25.79
N VAL A 3 -18.69 -0.22 25.05
CA VAL A 3 -18.22 -1.09 23.97
C VAL A 3 -18.11 -0.22 22.72
N TYR A 4 -16.89 0.23 22.43
CA TYR A 4 -16.59 0.91 21.18
C TYR A 4 -16.36 -0.16 20.10
N ILE A 5 -17.38 -0.40 19.27
CA ILE A 5 -17.22 -1.23 18.07
C ILE A 5 -16.54 -0.33 17.04
N THR A 6 -15.21 -0.43 16.95
CA THR A 6 -14.48 0.21 15.85
C THR A 6 -14.95 -0.39 14.53
N PRO A 7 -15.19 0.43 13.48
CA PRO A 7 -15.38 -0.09 12.13
C PRO A 7 -14.16 -0.92 11.70
N PRO A 8 -14.29 -1.79 10.68
CA PRO A 8 -13.18 -2.56 10.15
C PRO A 8 -11.98 -1.67 9.84
N GLN A 9 -10.83 -1.93 10.48
CA GLN A 9 -9.62 -1.15 10.28
C GLN A 9 -8.71 -1.80 9.24
N ALA A 10 -8.23 -1.01 8.28
CA ALA A 10 -7.14 -1.40 7.40
C ALA A 10 -5.83 -0.80 7.91
N LYS A 11 -4.83 -1.64 8.16
CA LYS A 11 -3.51 -1.21 8.67
C LYS A 11 -2.42 -2.15 8.16
N ILE A 12 -1.24 -1.60 7.89
CA ILE A 12 -0.02 -2.40 7.66
C ILE A 12 0.48 -2.91 9.01
N VAL A 13 0.48 -4.23 9.19
CA VAL A 13 0.96 -4.88 10.43
C VAL A 13 2.35 -5.50 10.27
N GLY A 14 2.88 -5.55 9.04
CA GLY A 14 4.21 -6.09 8.78
C GLY A 14 4.72 -5.69 7.40
N VAL A 15 6.04 -5.44 7.30
CA VAL A 15 6.76 -5.27 6.03
C VAL A 15 7.66 -6.48 5.87
N LEU A 16 7.19 -7.43 5.07
CA LEU A 16 7.83 -8.73 4.92
C LEU A 16 8.61 -8.73 3.60
N GLY A 17 9.89 -9.10 3.65
CA GLY A 17 10.74 -9.30 2.45
C GLY A 17 10.39 -10.55 1.64
N ALA A 18 9.21 -11.11 1.85
CA ALA A 18 8.71 -12.33 1.23
C ALA A 18 7.21 -12.18 0.94
N ARG A 19 6.73 -12.90 -0.07
CA ARG A 19 5.31 -12.92 -0.42
C ARG A 19 4.53 -13.66 0.65
N VAL A 20 3.43 -13.07 1.13
CA VAL A 20 2.45 -13.78 1.95
C VAL A 20 1.59 -14.66 1.05
N THR A 21 1.51 -15.95 1.37
CA THR A 21 0.73 -16.95 0.63
C THR A 21 -0.47 -17.46 1.42
N SER A 22 -0.41 -17.40 2.76
CA SER A 22 -1.50 -17.79 3.65
C SER A 22 -1.42 -17.03 4.96
N LEU A 23 -2.58 -16.88 5.63
CA LEU A 23 -2.72 -16.25 6.93
C LEU A 23 -3.68 -17.09 7.76
N GLU A 24 -3.26 -17.49 8.96
CA GLU A 24 -4.08 -18.26 9.89
C GLU A 24 -3.97 -17.69 11.30
N SER A 25 -5.05 -17.79 12.08
CA SER A 25 -5.10 -17.36 13.48
C SER A 25 -5.12 -18.59 14.39
N MET A 26 -4.16 -18.69 15.31
CA MET A 26 -4.06 -19.84 16.23
C MET A 26 -3.55 -19.42 17.60
N ASN A 27 -4.31 -19.70 18.67
CA ASN A 27 -3.91 -19.52 20.08
C ASN A 27 -3.26 -18.15 20.39
N GLY A 28 -3.91 -17.06 19.99
CA GLY A 28 -3.38 -15.70 20.24
C GLY A 28 -2.24 -15.29 19.31
N LYS A 29 -1.95 -16.07 18.26
CA LYS A 29 -0.90 -15.80 17.27
C LYS A 29 -1.49 -15.72 15.86
N ILE A 30 -0.74 -15.06 14.99
CA ILE A 30 -0.96 -15.03 13.55
C ILE A 30 0.18 -15.81 12.89
N LEU A 31 -0.17 -16.87 12.19
CA LEU A 31 0.75 -17.66 11.38
C LEU A 31 0.69 -17.12 9.96
N VAL A 32 1.84 -16.74 9.42
CA VAL A 32 1.96 -16.14 8.09
C VAL A 32 2.83 -17.06 7.25
N GLY A 33 2.19 -17.76 6.31
CA GLY A 33 2.92 -18.52 5.29
C GLY A 33 3.59 -17.55 4.33
N THR A 34 4.89 -17.70 4.15
CA THR A 34 5.70 -16.83 3.28
C THR A 34 6.47 -17.63 2.25
N CYS A 35 6.71 -17.00 1.09
CA CYS A 35 7.50 -17.57 0.01
C CYS A 35 8.36 -16.47 -0.63
N THR A 36 9.64 -16.76 -0.84
CA THR A 36 10.58 -15.84 -1.51
C THR A 36 10.72 -16.11 -3.01
N THR A 37 9.99 -17.10 -3.56
CA THR A 37 10.02 -17.38 -5.00
C THR A 37 9.64 -16.11 -5.77
N ALA A 38 10.49 -15.74 -6.73
CA ALA A 38 10.23 -14.61 -7.61
C ALA A 38 8.88 -14.81 -8.31
N ASN A 39 8.04 -13.77 -8.33
CA ASN A 39 6.81 -13.81 -9.11
C ASN A 39 7.18 -13.60 -10.57
N TYR A 40 7.56 -14.67 -11.25
CA TYR A 40 7.60 -14.64 -12.70
C TYR A 40 6.17 -14.35 -13.17
N GLY A 41 5.98 -13.24 -13.88
CA GLY A 41 4.66 -12.90 -14.42
C GLY A 41 4.09 -14.06 -15.24
N ALA A 42 2.80 -14.03 -15.57
CA ALA A 42 2.09 -15.13 -16.23
C ALA A 42 2.78 -15.72 -17.50
N LEU A 43 3.72 -14.98 -18.10
CA LEU A 43 4.45 -15.35 -19.31
C LEU A 43 5.84 -15.99 -19.08
N ASP A 44 6.34 -16.04 -17.84
CA ASP A 44 7.72 -16.49 -17.54
C ASP A 44 7.75 -17.53 -16.40
N ALA A 45 6.69 -18.33 -16.27
CA ALA A 45 6.58 -19.38 -15.25
C ALA A 45 7.54 -20.55 -15.54
N GLY A 46 8.85 -20.33 -15.35
CA GLY A 46 9.84 -21.40 -15.32
C GLY A 46 9.60 -22.33 -14.12
N PRO A 47 9.94 -23.62 -14.21
CA PRO A 47 9.82 -24.59 -13.11
C PRO A 47 10.88 -24.40 -12.02
N VAL A 48 11.27 -23.15 -11.76
CA VAL A 48 12.30 -22.80 -10.77
C VAL A 48 11.59 -22.53 -9.44
N ASP A 49 11.16 -23.59 -8.75
CA ASP A 49 10.75 -23.52 -7.34
C ASP A 49 12.01 -23.39 -6.46
N ALA A 50 12.73 -22.28 -6.62
CA ALA A 50 13.98 -21.99 -5.90
C ALA A 50 13.78 -21.06 -4.70
N GLY A 51 12.54 -20.67 -4.40
CA GLY A 51 12.26 -19.81 -3.25
C GLY A 51 12.16 -20.59 -1.95
N TRP A 52 12.66 -19.97 -0.87
CA TRP A 52 12.46 -20.45 0.48
C TRP A 52 11.01 -20.21 0.92
N LYS A 53 10.38 -21.25 1.47
CA LYS A 53 9.05 -21.22 2.08
C LYS A 53 9.22 -21.29 3.59
N ASP A 54 8.50 -20.44 4.32
CA ASP A 54 8.62 -20.35 5.77
C ASP A 54 7.28 -19.94 6.42
N ILE A 55 7.13 -20.21 7.72
CA ILE A 55 5.99 -19.75 8.52
C ILE A 55 6.49 -18.76 9.56
N LEU A 56 6.15 -17.49 9.36
CA LEU A 56 6.41 -16.45 10.35
C LEU A 56 5.29 -16.44 11.38
N VAL A 57 5.67 -16.31 12.66
CA VAL A 57 4.73 -16.35 13.78
C VAL A 57 4.73 -15.01 14.50
N PHE A 58 3.61 -14.29 14.45
CA PHE A 58 3.41 -13.02 15.13
C PHE A 58 2.47 -13.19 16.32
N SER A 59 2.66 -12.39 17.38
CA SER A 59 1.61 -12.21 18.40
C SER A 59 0.42 -11.47 17.77
N GLN A 60 -0.82 -11.81 18.13
CA GLN A 60 -1.98 -11.01 17.76
C GLN A 60 -1.93 -9.57 18.27
N ASP A 61 -1.09 -9.27 19.27
CA ASP A 61 -0.88 -7.92 19.76
C ASP A 61 -0.37 -6.95 18.67
N ILE A 62 0.23 -7.48 17.60
CA ILE A 62 0.65 -6.70 16.43
C ILE A 62 -0.53 -5.97 15.74
N LEU A 63 -1.76 -6.47 15.92
CA LEU A 63 -2.97 -5.82 15.43
C LEU A 63 -3.24 -4.49 16.17
N PHE A 64 -2.70 -4.32 17.38
CA PHE A 64 -2.85 -3.12 18.20
C PHE A 64 -1.61 -2.24 18.23
N SER A 65 -0.47 -2.71 17.71
CA SER A 65 0.76 -1.92 17.65
C SER A 65 0.71 -0.82 16.59
N SER A 66 1.62 0.16 16.70
CA SER A 66 1.89 1.09 15.60
C SER A 66 2.37 0.34 14.35
N PRO A 67 1.98 0.78 13.15
CA PRO A 67 2.45 0.16 11.92
C PRO A 67 3.97 0.36 11.76
N PRO A 68 4.70 -0.63 11.23
CA PRO A 68 6.12 -0.47 10.94
C PRO A 68 6.34 0.51 9.77
N PRO A 69 7.43 1.29 9.75
CA PRO A 69 7.77 2.13 8.61
C PRO A 69 7.85 1.33 7.31
N ALA A 70 7.33 1.88 6.22
CA ALA A 70 7.29 1.22 4.92
C ALA A 70 7.60 2.19 3.80
N GLN A 71 8.18 1.66 2.73
CA GLN A 71 8.42 2.40 1.51
C GLN A 71 8.01 1.58 0.29
N PHE A 72 7.23 2.21 -0.59
CA PHE A 72 6.83 1.62 -1.85
C PHE A 72 7.40 2.44 -3.00
N PHE A 73 7.96 1.76 -4.00
CA PHE A 73 8.40 2.39 -5.24
C PHE A 73 7.53 1.90 -6.39
N VAL A 74 6.96 2.83 -7.14
CA VAL A 74 6.05 2.53 -8.24
C VAL A 74 6.52 3.29 -9.48
N PRO A 75 7.02 2.59 -10.51
CA PRO A 75 7.42 3.23 -11.75
C PRO A 75 6.19 3.56 -12.62
N GLY A 76 6.24 4.70 -13.30
CA GLY A 76 5.15 5.23 -14.13
C GLY A 76 4.69 4.29 -15.23
N TRP A 77 5.62 3.55 -15.84
CA TRP A 77 5.29 2.58 -16.88
C TRP A 77 4.43 1.41 -16.40
N MET A 78 4.48 1.07 -15.11
CA MET A 78 3.68 0.00 -14.53
C MET A 78 2.23 0.43 -14.29
N VAL A 79 2.00 1.72 -14.03
CA VAL A 79 0.67 2.25 -13.72
C VAL A 79 -0.01 2.89 -14.93
N GLY A 80 0.76 3.48 -15.86
CA GLY A 80 0.21 4.15 -17.03
C GLY A 80 -0.85 5.19 -16.65
N GLY A 81 -2.10 4.98 -17.08
CA GLY A 81 -3.27 5.78 -16.70
C GLY A 81 -4.22 5.10 -15.72
N PHE A 82 -3.84 3.96 -15.14
CA PHE A 82 -4.65 3.21 -14.18
C PHE A 82 -4.46 3.73 -12.75
N THR A 83 -5.44 3.41 -11.90
CA THR A 83 -5.36 3.66 -10.46
C THR A 83 -4.34 2.70 -9.83
N TRP A 84 -3.56 3.20 -8.89
CA TRP A 84 -2.54 2.42 -8.17
C TRP A 84 -2.50 2.85 -6.69
N GLY A 85 -1.83 2.06 -5.84
CA GLY A 85 -1.82 2.28 -4.40
C GLY A 85 -2.74 1.28 -3.70
N GLY A 86 -3.74 1.79 -2.98
CA GLY A 86 -4.54 0.99 -2.04
C GLY A 86 -3.83 0.84 -0.71
N ILE A 87 -3.16 1.90 -0.25
CA ILE A 87 -2.28 1.88 0.90
C ILE A 87 -3.03 2.43 2.12
N PRO A 88 -3.21 1.64 3.19
CA PRO A 88 -3.77 2.16 4.43
C PRO A 88 -2.76 3.09 5.12
N LEU A 89 -3.21 4.28 5.49
CA LEU A 89 -2.40 5.28 6.18
C LEU A 89 -2.59 5.29 7.70
N LEU A 90 -3.55 4.50 8.20
CA LEU A 90 -3.88 4.45 9.62
C LEU A 90 -2.65 4.13 10.48
N GLY A 91 -2.33 5.05 11.40
CA GLY A 91 -1.23 4.90 12.36
C GLY A 91 0.10 5.53 11.93
N TYR A 92 0.24 6.00 10.68
CA TYR A 92 1.40 6.77 10.24
C TYR A 92 1.21 8.25 10.54
N ARG A 93 2.29 8.93 10.95
CA ARG A 93 2.23 10.34 11.36
C ARG A 93 2.49 11.28 10.20
N ASP A 94 3.42 10.91 9.33
CA ASP A 94 3.93 11.76 8.26
C ASP A 94 3.98 11.02 6.91
N PRO A 95 2.85 10.44 6.43
CA PRO A 95 2.81 9.74 5.15
C PRO A 95 3.00 10.72 3.99
N LYS A 96 3.87 10.38 3.04
CA LYS A 96 4.20 11.24 1.89
C LYS A 96 4.22 10.46 0.59
N LEU A 97 3.79 11.11 -0.48
CA LEU A 97 4.03 10.66 -1.84
C LEU A 97 5.03 11.60 -2.52
N ILE A 98 6.20 11.06 -2.88
CA ILE A 98 7.21 11.75 -3.67
C ILE A 98 7.07 11.32 -5.12
N VAL A 99 6.82 12.27 -6.02
CA VAL A 99 6.66 12.01 -7.45
C VAL A 99 7.75 12.75 -8.21
N SER A 100 8.53 12.03 -9.01
CA SER A 100 9.40 12.63 -10.02
C SER A 100 8.73 12.47 -11.39
N ALA A 101 8.08 13.52 -11.88
CA ALA A 101 7.37 13.51 -13.16
C ALA A 101 8.27 14.01 -14.29
N SER A 102 8.06 13.51 -15.50
CA SER A 102 8.77 13.96 -16.71
C SER A 102 8.05 15.08 -17.45
N LYS A 103 6.81 15.38 -17.07
CA LYS A 103 5.98 16.45 -17.60
C LYS A 103 5.00 16.93 -16.53
N PRO A 104 4.47 18.17 -16.65
CA PRO A 104 3.35 18.62 -15.83
C PRO A 104 2.17 17.66 -15.96
N ASN A 105 1.47 17.43 -14.86
CA ASN A 105 0.34 16.50 -14.81
C ASN A 105 -0.61 16.83 -13.66
N LYS A 106 -1.74 16.16 -13.62
CA LYS A 106 -2.65 16.15 -12.48
C LYS A 106 -2.54 14.81 -11.77
N LEU A 107 -2.52 14.85 -10.45
CA LEU A 107 -2.59 13.67 -9.61
C LEU A 107 -3.91 13.68 -8.87
N ASN A 108 -4.73 12.67 -9.12
CA ASN A 108 -5.94 12.42 -8.34
C ASN A 108 -5.56 11.50 -7.18
N ILE A 109 -6.00 11.85 -5.98
CA ILE A 109 -5.87 11.08 -4.75
C ILE A 109 -7.27 10.64 -4.37
N TYR A 110 -7.46 9.35 -4.18
CA TYR A 110 -8.73 8.75 -3.77
C TYR A 110 -8.58 8.22 -2.36
N GLU A 111 -9.41 8.67 -1.43
CA GLU A 111 -9.47 8.16 -0.07
C GLU A 111 -10.78 7.38 0.14
N TYR A 112 -10.68 6.18 0.71
CA TYR A 112 -11.83 5.33 0.97
C TYR A 112 -11.62 4.44 2.20
N GLU A 113 -12.73 3.96 2.74
CA GLU A 113 -12.78 3.08 3.90
C GLU A 113 -13.29 1.70 3.52
N ILE A 114 -12.99 0.70 4.35
CA ILE A 114 -13.63 -0.62 4.26
C ILE A 114 -14.99 -0.51 4.97
N ALA A 115 -15.97 0.04 4.27
CA ALA A 115 -17.33 0.25 4.77
C ALA A 115 -18.34 -0.71 4.14
N PHE A 116 -19.40 -1.02 4.89
CA PHE A 116 -20.58 -1.71 4.38
C PHE A 116 -21.85 -0.94 4.78
N PRO A 117 -22.66 -0.44 3.83
CA PRO A 117 -22.48 -0.53 2.37
C PRO A 117 -21.24 0.25 1.89
N ALA A 118 -20.75 -0.09 0.69
CA ALA A 118 -19.63 0.63 0.09
C ALA A 118 -20.03 2.09 -0.17
N SER A 119 -19.15 3.01 0.20
CA SER A 119 -19.28 4.44 -0.11
C SER A 119 -18.40 4.81 -1.30
N GLU A 120 -18.72 5.92 -1.95
CA GLU A 120 -17.80 6.51 -2.94
C GLU A 120 -16.52 6.98 -2.26
N ALA A 121 -15.41 6.92 -2.99
CA ALA A 121 -14.13 7.43 -2.53
C ALA A 121 -14.13 8.97 -2.59
N GLU A 122 -13.66 9.61 -1.52
CA GLU A 122 -13.36 11.03 -1.54
C GLU A 122 -12.20 11.28 -2.50
N LYS A 123 -12.26 12.40 -3.23
CA LYS A 123 -11.34 12.69 -4.32
C LYS A 123 -10.72 14.06 -4.15
N ASP A 124 -9.39 14.08 -4.03
CA ASP A 124 -8.58 15.28 -4.11
C ASP A 124 -7.79 15.33 -5.42
N GLU A 125 -7.52 16.54 -5.91
CA GLU A 125 -6.72 16.77 -7.10
C GLU A 125 -5.56 17.72 -6.78
N VAL A 126 -4.35 17.29 -7.13
CA VAL A 126 -3.12 18.06 -6.95
C VAL A 126 -2.43 18.23 -8.30
N SER A 127 -2.00 19.45 -8.60
CA SER A 127 -1.17 19.69 -9.79
C SER A 127 0.28 19.33 -9.48
N ILE A 128 0.89 18.50 -10.33
CA ILE A 128 2.31 18.13 -10.24
C ILE A 128 3.08 18.76 -11.40
N HIS A 129 4.25 19.32 -11.09
CA HIS A 129 5.15 19.91 -12.09
C HIS A 129 6.19 18.89 -12.56
N GLU A 130 6.90 19.21 -13.65
CA GLU A 130 8.05 18.41 -14.06
C GLU A 130 9.14 18.41 -12.97
N GLY A 131 9.80 17.27 -12.77
CA GLY A 131 10.76 17.06 -11.70
C GLY A 131 10.12 16.57 -10.40
N LYS A 132 10.76 16.87 -9.27
CA LYS A 132 10.40 16.31 -7.95
C LYS A 132 9.28 17.13 -7.30
N ASN A 133 8.20 16.44 -6.95
CA ASN A 133 7.05 16.92 -6.20
C ASN A 133 6.95 16.12 -4.90
N ILE A 134 6.54 16.77 -3.81
CA ILE A 134 6.24 16.13 -2.53
C ILE A 134 4.79 16.44 -2.20
N VAL A 135 3.96 15.40 -2.14
CA VAL A 135 2.56 15.47 -1.77
C VAL A 135 2.45 14.97 -0.34
N ASP A 136 2.00 15.84 0.56
CA ASP A 136 1.68 15.48 1.94
C ASP A 136 0.38 14.67 1.96
N LEU A 137 0.38 13.54 2.64
CA LEU A 137 -0.79 12.69 2.82
C LEU A 137 -1.30 12.71 4.26
N SER A 138 -0.73 13.55 5.13
CA SER A 138 -1.02 13.57 6.56
C SER A 138 -2.49 13.88 6.89
N SER A 139 -3.22 14.55 6.00
CA SER A 139 -4.66 14.80 6.12
C SER A 139 -5.50 13.54 5.88
N HIS A 140 -5.00 12.58 5.12
CA HIS A 140 -5.67 11.32 4.85
C HIS A 140 -5.40 10.31 5.98
N LYS A 141 -6.44 9.61 6.44
CA LYS A 141 -6.38 8.65 7.56
C LYS A 141 -6.86 7.24 7.21
N SER A 142 -7.42 7.07 6.03
CA SER A 142 -7.98 5.80 5.56
C SER A 142 -7.09 5.18 4.48
N ILE A 143 -7.67 4.49 3.50
CA ILE A 143 -6.92 3.86 2.40
C ILE A 143 -6.80 4.86 1.26
N VAL A 144 -5.58 5.10 0.78
CA VAL A 144 -5.34 6.00 -0.34
C VAL A 144 -4.93 5.27 -1.61
N SER A 145 -5.46 5.73 -2.74
CA SER A 145 -5.06 5.35 -4.08
C SER A 145 -4.82 6.58 -4.94
N PHE A 146 -4.08 6.41 -6.03
CA PHE A 146 -3.59 7.49 -6.87
C PHE A 146 -3.88 7.22 -8.32
N LYS A 147 -4.12 8.28 -9.11
CA LYS A 147 -4.26 8.19 -10.57
C LYS A 147 -3.75 9.44 -11.24
N LEU A 148 -2.90 9.28 -12.24
CA LEU A 148 -2.45 10.38 -13.09
C LEU A 148 -3.56 10.80 -14.05
N GLY A 149 -3.69 12.10 -14.30
CA GLY A 149 -4.60 12.63 -15.33
C GLY A 149 -4.19 12.17 -16.71
N GLU A 150 -2.90 12.22 -17.01
CA GLU A 150 -2.30 11.63 -18.21
C GLU A 150 -1.24 10.59 -17.86
N ALA A 151 -1.08 9.55 -18.67
CA ALA A 151 0.01 8.61 -18.46
C ALA A 151 1.39 9.30 -18.59
N ASP A 152 2.29 9.00 -17.66
CA ASP A 152 3.70 9.37 -17.71
C ASP A 152 4.57 8.12 -17.46
N GLN A 153 5.11 7.57 -18.54
CA GLN A 153 5.90 6.33 -18.51
C GLN A 153 7.24 6.49 -17.77
N LYS A 154 7.77 7.72 -17.72
CA LYS A 154 9.07 8.03 -17.09
C LYS A 154 8.93 8.46 -15.64
N LEU A 155 7.71 8.59 -15.15
CA LEU A 155 7.42 8.97 -13.77
C LEU A 155 8.01 7.95 -12.78
N LYS A 156 8.46 8.46 -11.64
CA LYS A 156 8.90 7.65 -10.51
C LYS A 156 8.14 8.09 -9.27
N ALA A 157 7.29 7.23 -8.74
CA ALA A 157 6.58 7.47 -7.50
C ALA A 157 7.21 6.70 -6.34
N LYS A 158 7.30 7.35 -5.19
CA LYS A 158 7.78 6.76 -3.95
C LYS A 158 6.85 7.15 -2.81
N ILE A 159 6.19 6.17 -2.22
CA ILE A 159 5.35 6.36 -1.03
C ILE A 159 6.21 6.07 0.19
N LEU A 160 6.28 7.03 1.11
CA LEU A 160 7.01 6.96 2.36
C LEU A 160 6.02 6.97 3.51
N LEU A 161 6.07 5.94 4.35
CA LEU A 161 5.23 5.80 5.53
C LEU A 161 6.13 5.72 6.77
N THR A 162 5.99 6.69 7.68
CA THR A 162 6.76 6.82 8.92
C THR A 162 5.90 7.21 10.10
#